data_AF-A0A6G0ME13-F1
#
_entry.id   AF-A0A6G0ME13-F1
#
_cell.length_a   1.000
_cell.length_b   1.000
_cell.length_c   1.000
_cell.angle_alpha   90.00
_cell.angle_beta   90.00
_cell.angle_gamma   90.00
#
_symmetry.space_group_name_H-M   'P 1'
#
loop_
_entity.id
_entity.type
_entity.pdbx_description
1 polymer ?
#
loop_
_entity_poly.entity_id
_entity_poly.type
_entity_poly.pdbx_seq_one_letter_code
_entity_poly.pdbx_strand_id
1 'polypeptide(L)' 'MGFEPADADPCVYTRGEGEDECIVCLYVDDMLIASRQKAVIASVKAGIAE' A
#
# COMPACT_ATOMS: atom_id res chain seq x y z
N MET A 1 -3.95 -1.27 9.21
CA MET A 1 -3.94 -1.81 7.83
C MET A 1 -2.95 -2.97 7.60
N GLY A 2 -2.01 -3.27 8.51
CA GLY A 2 -1.14 -4.46 8.38
C GLY A 2 -0.06 -4.33 7.31
N PHE A 3 0.44 -3.11 7.08
CA PHE A 3 1.55 -2.85 6.18
C PHE A 3 2.86 -2.82 6.96
N GLU A 4 3.93 -3.28 6.33
CA GLU A 4 5.29 -3.28 6.85
C GLU A 4 6.19 -2.46 5.93
N PRO A 5 7.15 -1.68 6.46
CA PRO A 5 8.09 -0.95 5.62
C PRO A 5 8.99 -1.94 4.86
N ALA A 6 9.27 -1.62 3.60
CA ALA A 6 10.21 -2.37 2.80
C ALA A 6 11.65 -2.14 3.31
N ASP A 7 12.46 -3.19 3.28
CA ASP A 7 13.88 -3.12 3.67
C ASP A 7 14.68 -2.14 2.80
N ALA A 8 14.36 -2.08 1.50
CA ALA A 8 15.08 -1.27 0.52
C ALA A 8 14.76 0.23 0.59
N ASP A 9 13.54 0.61 0.99
CA ASP A 9 13.10 2.00 1.04
C ASP A 9 12.02 2.18 2.14
N PRO A 10 12.26 3.03 3.15
CA PRO A 10 11.36 3.21 4.29
C PRO A 10 10.05 3.94 3.95
N CYS A 11 9.95 4.55 2.77
CA CYS A 11 8.74 5.18 2.27
C CYS A 11 7.85 4.21 1.48
N VAL A 12 8.34 3.00 1.21
CA VAL A 12 7.59 1.93 0.56
C VAL A 12 7.09 0.96 1.63
N TYR A 13 5.81 0.67 1.58
CA TYR A 13 5.15 -0.23 2.50
C TYR A 13 4.50 -1.37 1.73
N THR A 14 4.68 -2.60 2.20
CA THR A 14 4.10 -3.80 1.58
C THR A 14 3.15 -4.49 2.54
N ARG A 15 2.15 -5.18 1.98
CA ARG A 15 1.21 -6.02 2.73
C ARG A 15 0.86 -7.23 1.90
N GLY A 16 0.86 -8.40 2.54
CA GLY A 16 0.53 -9.66 1.88
C GLY A 16 1.61 -10.09 0.89
N GLU A 17 1.34 -11.19 0.19
CA GLU A 17 2.27 -11.80 -0.76
C GLU A 17 1.47 -12.30 -1.97
N GLY A 18 2.10 -12.40 -3.15
CA GLY A 18 1.46 -12.98 -4.33
C GLY A 18 0.28 -12.16 -4.86
N GLU A 19 -0.93 -12.74 -4.92
CA GLU A 19 -2.11 -12.09 -5.49
C GLU A 19 -2.78 -11.07 -4.57
N ASP A 20 -2.55 -11.19 -3.27
CA ASP A 20 -3.05 -10.28 -2.24
C ASP A 20 -2.03 -9.19 -1.88
N GLU A 21 -0.91 -9.16 -2.59
CA GLU A 21 0.13 -8.14 -2.42
C GLU A 21 -0.42 -6.73 -2.71
N CYS A 22 -0.13 -5.82 -1.79
CA CYS A 22 -0.39 -4.40 -1.93
C CYS A 22 0.87 -3.62 -1.54
N ILE A 23 1.20 -2.64 -2.36
CA ILE A 23 2.33 -1.73 -2.16
C ILE A 23 1.79 -0.32 -2.04
N VAL A 24 2.24 0.41 -1.02
CA VAL A 24 1.94 1.82 -0.81
C VAL A 24 3.27 2.57 -0.77
N CYS A 25 3.46 3.54 -1.66
CA CYS A 25 4.61 4.43 -1.62
C CYS A 25 4.16 5.82 -1.18
N LEU A 26 4.85 6.38 -0.19
CA LEU A 26 4.60 7.71 0.34
C LEU A 26 5.71 8.67 -0.09
N TYR A 27 5.39 9.66 -0.92
CA TYR A 27 6.35 10.69 -1.33
C TYR A 27 5.78 12.08 -1.08
N VAL A 28 6.13 12.65 0.08
CA VAL A 28 5.75 14.01 0.52
C VAL A 28 4.24 14.27 0.40
N ASP A 29 3.78 14.82 -0.72
CA ASP A 29 2.37 15.15 -1.00
C ASP A 29 1.62 14.07 -1.79
N ASP A 30 2.35 13.15 -2.42
CA ASP A 30 1.82 12.11 -3.29
C ASP A 30 1.82 10.74 -2.62
N MET A 31 0.76 9.97 -2.90
CA MET A 31 0.64 8.58 -2.48
C MET A 31 0.32 7.69 -3.68
N LEU A 32 1.14 6.66 -3.88
CA LEU A 32 0.89 5.63 -4.88
C LEU A 32 0.42 4.35 -4.17
N ILE A 33 -0.71 3.79 -4.63
CA ILE A 33 -1.23 2.50 -4.15
C ILE A 33 -1.27 1.56 -5.35
N ALA A 34 -0.51 0.46 -5.28
CA ALA A 34 -0.46 -0.57 -6.30
C ALA A 34 -0.89 -1.93 -5.71
N SER A 35 -1.82 -2.60 -6.35
CA SER A 35 -2.20 -3.98 -6.03
C SER A 35 -2.81 -4.63 -7.28
N ARG A 36 -2.80 -5.96 -7.32
CA ARG A 36 -3.41 -6.73 -8.43
C ARG A 36 -4.94 -6.69 -8.36
N GLN A 37 -5.50 -6.46 -7.18
CA GLN A 37 -6.93 -6.47 -6.94
C GLN A 37 -7.47 -5.05 -6.69
N LYS A 38 -8.40 -4.58 -7.54
CA LYS A 38 -9.03 -3.25 -7.37
C LYS A 38 -9.73 -3.09 -6.02
N ALA A 39 -10.31 -4.17 -5.49
CA ALA A 39 -10.95 -4.17 -4.18
C ALA A 39 -9.97 -3.83 -3.04
N VAL A 40 -8.73 -4.33 -3.13
CA VAL A 40 -7.67 -4.01 -2.17
C VAL A 40 -7.32 -2.53 -2.24
N ILE A 41 -7.15 -1.97 -3.45
CA ILE A 41 -6.89 -0.53 -3.63
C ILE A 41 -8.02 0.32 -3.02
N ALA A 42 -9.29 -0.07 -3.26
CA ALA A 42 -10.44 0.64 -2.69
C ALA A 42 -10.46 0.57 -1.15
N SER A 43 -10.17 -0.60 -0.58
CA SER A 43 -10.07 -0.78 0.87
C SER A 43 -8.96 0.06 1.49
N VAL A 44 -7.79 0.12 0.86
CA VAL A 44 -6.65 0.93 1.35
C VAL A 44 -7.00 2.41 1.28
N LYS A 45 -7.54 2.89 0.15
CA LYS A 45 -8.02 4.28 0.02
C LYS A 45 -9.05 4.65 1.08
N ALA A 46 -10.01 3.76 1.36
CA ALA A 46 -11.05 4.00 2.36
C ALA A 46 -10.45 4.20 3.76
N GLY A 47 -9.46 3.40 4.14
CA GLY A 47 -8.84 3.53 5.46
C GLY A 47 -7.85 4.70 5.60
N ILE A 48 -7.40 5.32 4.51
CA ILE A 48 -6.52 6.51 4.57
C ILE A 48 -7.36 7.79 4.75
N ALA A 49 -8.62 7.77 4.29
CA ALA A 49 -9.53 8.90 4.40
C ALA A 49 -10.25 8.99 5.76
N GLU A 50 -10.01 8.03 6.66
CA GLU A 50 -10.53 7.98 8.04
C GLU A 50 -9.49 8.58 9.02
#